data_AF-A0A7C0W3G7-F1
#
_entry.id   AF-A0A7C0W3G7-F1
#
_cell.length_a   1.000
_cell.length_b   1.000
_cell.length_c   1.000
_cell.angle_alpha   90.00
_cell.angle_beta   90.00
_cell.angle_gamma   90.00
#
_symmetry.space_group_name_H-M   'P 1'
#
loop_
_entity.id
_entity.type
_entity.pdbx_description
1 polymer ?
#
loop_
_entity_poly.entity_id
_entity_poly.type
_entity_poly.pdbx_seq_one_letter_code
_entity_poly.pdbx_strand_id
1 'polypeptide(L)'
;MAITIEGTPNPNALKFGVGRDVGGPKTFVAGRTADDPMAESLLSLPGVTSVFMTADFVTLTKTPDADWASLAEQARQILEGYFGA
;
A
#
# COMPACT_ATOMS: atom_id res chain seq x y z
N MET A 1 -13.78 9.44 2.41
CA MET A 1 -12.71 10.13 1.64
C MET A 1 -12.32 9.23 0.49
N ALA A 2 -11.91 9.76 -0.67
CA ALA A 2 -11.53 8.93 -1.82
C ALA A 2 -10.03 8.62 -1.80
N ILE A 3 -9.66 7.35 -2.03
CA ILE A 3 -8.27 6.95 -2.23
C ILE A 3 -7.83 7.38 -3.63
N THR A 4 -6.72 8.09 -3.75
CA THR A 4 -6.12 8.45 -5.04
C THR A 4 -5.02 7.46 -5.39
N ILE A 5 -4.88 7.12 -6.67
CA ILE A 5 -3.86 6.20 -7.16
C ILE A 5 -2.97 6.97 -8.12
N GLU A 6 -1.68 7.02 -7.83
CA GLU A 6 -0.67 7.73 -8.62
C GLU A 6 0.45 6.76 -9.03
N GLY A 7 0.79 6.78 -10.31
CA GLY A 7 1.96 6.07 -10.84
C GLY A 7 3.26 6.65 -10.28
N THR A 8 4.28 5.80 -10.13
CA THR A 8 5.64 6.24 -9.81
C THR A 8 6.56 5.97 -11.01
N PRO A 9 7.77 6.56 -11.07
CA PRO A 9 8.76 6.20 -12.08
C PRO A 9 9.17 4.71 -12.03
N ASN A 10 8.95 4.03 -10.91
CA ASN A 10 9.15 2.60 -10.78
C ASN A 10 7.86 1.86 -11.19
N PRO A 11 7.85 1.07 -12.28
CA PRO A 11 6.66 0.34 -12.72
C PRO A 11 6.17 -0.70 -11.71
N ASN A 12 7.06 -1.14 -10.81
CA ASN A 12 6.72 -2.07 -9.74
C ASN A 12 6.24 -1.38 -8.47
N ALA A 13 6.11 -0.05 -8.46
CA ALA A 13 5.61 0.70 -7.31
C ALA A 13 4.45 1.62 -7.68
N LEU A 14 3.42 1.61 -6.83
CA LEU A 14 2.21 2.40 -7.00
C LEU A 14 1.90 3.14 -5.70
N LYS A 15 1.61 4.45 -5.81
CA LYS A 15 1.33 5.32 -4.68
C LYS A 15 -0.18 5.46 -4.50
N PHE A 16 -0.63 5.31 -3.27
CA PHE A 16 -2.01 5.46 -2.84
C PHE A 16 -2.10 6.65 -1.88
N GLY A 17 -2.72 7.74 -2.31
CA GLY A 17 -3.03 8.88 -1.44
C GLY A 17 -4.26 8.55 -0.62
N VAL A 18 -4.11 8.56 0.71
CA VAL A 18 -5.23 8.30 1.64
C VAL A 18 -5.76 9.61 2.22
N GLY A 19 -4.98 10.69 2.15
CA GLY A 19 -5.35 12.04 2.61
C GLY A 19 -5.53 12.17 4.13
N ARG A 20 -5.14 11.15 4.89
CA ARG A 20 -5.06 11.15 6.36
C ARG A 20 -3.65 10.79 6.77
N ASP A 21 -3.23 11.30 7.93
CA ASP A 21 -1.91 10.98 8.47
C ASP A 21 -1.79 9.47 8.75
N VAL A 22 -0.86 8.82 8.04
CA VAL A 22 -0.47 7.42 8.23
C VAL A 22 0.77 7.30 9.12
N GLY A 23 1.29 8.43 9.61
CA GLY A 23 2.54 8.52 10.32
C GLY A 23 3.75 8.23 9.43
N GLY A 24 4.87 7.88 10.04
CA GLY A 24 6.10 7.52 9.31
C GLY A 24 6.96 8.72 8.88
N PRO A 25 8.12 8.46 8.23
CA PRO A 25 8.35 7.39 7.26
C PRO A 25 8.63 6.00 7.87
N LYS A 26 7.90 4.98 7.42
CA LYS A 26 8.09 3.57 7.78
C LYS A 26 8.05 2.68 6.54
N THR A 27 8.84 1.61 6.54
CA THR A 27 8.83 0.59 5.47
C THR A 27 8.64 -0.78 6.08
N PHE A 28 7.69 -1.53 5.54
CA PHE A 28 7.42 -2.91 5.89
C PHE A 28 7.72 -3.80 4.69
N VAL A 29 8.29 -4.97 4.93
CA VAL A 29 8.74 -5.90 3.88
C VAL A 29 8.09 -7.25 4.11
N ALA A 30 7.60 -7.87 3.04
CA ALA A 30 6.99 -9.19 3.08
C ALA A 30 7.95 -10.20 3.73
N GLY A 31 7.41 -11.08 4.60
CA GLY A 31 8.20 -12.05 5.34
C GLY A 31 8.93 -11.51 6.58
N ARG A 32 8.74 -10.23 6.93
CA ARG A 32 9.13 -9.67 8.23
C ARG A 32 7.89 -9.33 9.04
N THR A 33 8.02 -9.31 10.37
CA THR A 33 6.96 -8.81 11.25
C THR A 33 6.68 -7.35 10.92
N ALA A 34 5.41 -7.04 10.65
CA ALA A 34 4.94 -5.68 10.48
C ALA A 34 4.26 -5.24 11.78
N ASP A 35 4.78 -4.19 12.42
CA ASP A 35 4.20 -3.62 13.65
C ASP A 35 3.01 -2.68 13.36
N ASP A 36 2.32 -2.89 12.23
CA ASP A 36 1.20 -2.09 11.77
C ASP A 36 0.16 -3.01 11.07
N PRO A 37 -1.09 -3.09 11.59
CA PRO A 37 -2.11 -4.00 11.06
C PRO A 37 -2.51 -3.72 9.60
N MET A 38 -2.48 -2.46 9.18
CA MET A 38 -2.78 -2.08 7.81
C MET A 38 -1.63 -2.49 6.90
N ALA A 39 -0.38 -2.27 7.30
CA ALA A 39 0.77 -2.74 6.55
C ALA A 39 0.78 -4.27 6.43
N GLU A 40 0.43 -5.00 7.49
CA GLU A 40 0.29 -6.46 7.46
C GLU A 40 -0.80 -6.91 6.47
N SER A 41 -1.96 -6.24 6.47
CA SER A 41 -3.05 -6.51 5.55
C SER A 41 -2.63 -6.29 4.09
N LEU A 42 -1.89 -5.21 3.80
CA LEU A 42 -1.38 -4.92 2.47
C LEU A 42 -0.27 -5.89 2.03
N LEU A 43 0.61 -6.29 2.95
CA LEU A 43 1.65 -7.30 2.71
C LEU A 43 1.08 -8.71 2.49
N SER A 44 -0.14 -8.98 2.98
CA SER A 44 -0.82 -10.26 2.75
C SER A 44 -1.30 -10.43 1.29
N LEU A 45 -1.33 -9.34 0.52
CA LEU A 45 -1.72 -9.38 -0.89
C LEU A 45 -0.68 -10.16 -1.71
N PRO A 46 -1.09 -11.20 -2.47
CA PRO A 46 -0.17 -12.01 -3.26
C PRO A 46 0.62 -11.16 -4.26
N GLY A 47 1.94 -11.19 -4.12
CA GLY A 47 2.84 -10.45 -5.00
C GLY A 47 3.21 -9.05 -4.52
N VAL A 48 2.72 -8.56 -3.37
CA VAL A 48 3.27 -7.37 -2.71
C VAL A 48 4.55 -7.74 -1.97
N THR A 49 5.61 -6.95 -2.17
CA THR A 49 6.93 -7.17 -1.58
C THR A 49 7.25 -6.18 -0.46
N SER A 50 6.75 -4.94 -0.57
CA SER A 50 6.93 -3.93 0.47
C SER A 50 5.81 -2.91 0.49
N VAL A 51 5.61 -2.34 1.68
CA VAL A 51 4.68 -1.25 1.96
C VAL A 51 5.49 -0.11 2.56
N PHE A 52 5.51 1.04 1.89
CA PHE A 52 6.10 2.26 2.40
C PHE A 52 4.99 3.24 2.79
N MET A 53 5.12 3.86 3.96
CA MET A 53 4.08 4.71 4.53
C MET A 53 4.72 5.98 5.04
N THR A 54 4.19 7.13 4.62
CA THR A 54 4.65 8.42 5.11
C THR A 54 3.57 9.48 4.92
N ALA A 55 3.48 10.40 5.89
CA ALA A 55 2.58 11.54 5.84
C ALA A 55 1.15 11.13 5.49
N ASP A 56 0.67 11.38 4.27
CA ASP A 56 -0.69 11.15 3.83
C ASP A 56 -0.83 10.09 2.71
N PHE A 57 0.21 9.30 2.47
CA PHE A 57 0.22 8.29 1.41
C PHE A 57 0.92 6.98 1.78
N VAL A 58 0.54 5.95 1.03
CA VAL A 58 1.08 4.60 1.10
C VAL A 58 1.58 4.19 -0.27
N THR A 59 2.82 3.74 -0.39
CA THR A 59 3.37 3.19 -1.62
C THR A 59 3.52 1.69 -1.48
N LEU A 60 2.92 0.94 -2.39
CA LEU A 60 3.09 -0.51 -2.49
C LEU A 60 4.14 -0.82 -3.54
N THR A 61 5.03 -1.75 -3.24
CA THR A 61 5.91 -2.37 -4.23
C THR A 61 5.43 -3.79 -4.46
N LYS A 62 5.33 -4.19 -5.72
CA LYS A 62 4.97 -5.55 -6.13
C LYS A 62 6.16 -6.29 -6.72
N THR A 63 6.02 -7.61 -6.85
CA THR A 63 6.89 -8.45 -7.67
C THR A 63 6.70 -8.12 -9.16
N PRO A 64 7.71 -8.37 -10.01
CA PRO A 64 7.60 -8.14 -11.44
C PRO A 64 6.44 -8.91 -12.09
N ASP A 65 6.15 -10.13 -11.62
CA ASP A 65 5.15 -11.04 -12.18
C ASP A 65 3.70 -10.71 -11.76
N ALA A 66 3.50 -9.85 -10.76
CA ALA A 66 2.18 -9.48 -10.28
C ALA A 66 1.54 -8.36 -11.11
N ASP A 67 0.21 -8.31 -11.17
CA ASP A 67 -0.53 -7.34 -11.98
C ASP A 67 -1.22 -6.26 -11.12
N TRP A 68 -1.03 -4.99 -11.49
CA TRP A 68 -1.63 -3.86 -10.76
C TRP A 68 -3.14 -3.75 -10.88
N ALA A 69 -3.76 -4.24 -11.96
CA ALA A 69 -5.22 -4.16 -12.15
C ALA A 69 -5.99 -4.86 -11.02
N SER A 70 -5.49 -6.01 -10.55
CA SER A 70 -6.10 -6.71 -9.42
C SER A 70 -5.56 -6.21 -8.07
N LEU A 71 -4.25 -5.96 -7.97
CA LEU A 71 -3.62 -5.52 -6.72
C LEU A 71 -4.09 -4.13 -6.28
N ALA A 72 -4.26 -3.20 -7.21
CA ALA A 72 -4.66 -1.84 -6.89
C ALA A 72 -6.08 -1.77 -6.33
N GLU A 73 -7.02 -2.56 -6.87
CA GLU A 73 -8.39 -2.59 -6.33
C GLU A 73 -8.43 -3.23 -4.93
N GLN A 74 -7.70 -4.33 -4.72
CA GLN A 74 -7.61 -4.96 -3.39
C GLN A 74 -6.96 -4.03 -2.36
N ALA A 75 -5.85 -3.38 -2.73
CA ALA A 75 -5.19 -2.39 -1.89
C ALA A 75 -6.12 -1.21 -1.55
N ARG A 76 -6.87 -0.71 -2.56
CA ARG A 76 -7.86 0.36 -2.36
C ARG A 76 -8.92 -0.06 -1.34
N GLN A 77 -9.50 -1.25 -1.46
CA GLN A 77 -10.50 -1.76 -0.54
C GLN A 77 -9.98 -1.86 0.90
N ILE A 78 -8.75 -2.33 1.08
CA ILE A 78 -8.10 -2.38 2.40
C ILE A 78 -7.97 -0.96 2.96
N LEU A 79 -7.38 -0.03 2.20
CA LEU A 79 -7.18 1.36 2.64
C LEU A 79 -8.50 2.07 2.93
N GLU A 80 -9.55 1.85 2.13
CA GLU A 80 -10.89 2.36 2.39
C GLU A 80 -11.49 1.77 3.67
N GLY A 81 -11.24 0.50 3.97
CA GLY A 81 -11.64 -0.11 5.24
C GLY A 81 -10.98 0.56 6.46
N TYR A 82 -9.71 0.97 6.34
CA TYR A 82 -8.97 1.63 7.43
C TYR A 82 -9.29 3.13 7.57
N PHE A 83 -9.52 3.85 6.47
CA PHE A 83 -9.68 5.31 6.47
C PHE A 83 -11.08 5.82 6.11
N GLY A 84 -12.02 4.92 5.77
CA GLY A 84 -13.35 5.22 5.25
C GLY A 84 -14.41 5.62 6.28
N ALA A 85 -14.04 5.86 7.54
CA ALA A 85 -14.90 6.50 8.55
C ALA A 85 -14.73 8.03 8.58
#